data_AF-A0A7X4B961-F1
#
_entry.id   AF-A0A7X4B961-F1
#
_cell.length_a   1.000
_cell.length_b   1.000
_cell.length_c   1.000
_cell.angle_alpha   90.00
_cell.angle_beta   90.00
_cell.angle_gamma   90.00
#
_symmetry.space_group_name_H-M   'P 1'
#
loop_
_entity.id
_entity.type
_entity.pdbx_description
1 polymer ?
#
loop_
_entity_poly.entity_id
_entity_poly.type
_entity_poly.pdbx_seq_one_letter_code
_entity_poly.pdbx_strand_id
1 'polypeptide(L)'
;MIFSNIGNLKITPKLVPLFLLLSVVTIIGCIGSLQTTTPQPETDEATSAAETETPTALAELQLSTPKTNYATKEAIPLELNIQNGKFDLLVPSFSVATKGAFTQITVNDANGQIVNPKHPITQENPQKYVQSDGKTVRCIHGFELKASANQELKLKDIQRYYLLQPGTYTVTLSIELEVYTESITEEHPEIRELKQDMARIQNDPNLQGAAKQDALSYYQEQIKFIQERHKDAVKDIYLPVKSLRGKASLTSNSITVTVEPETEPPTGQIQHKAPSQINTIESRDNADRPSGRFTEILYHF
;
A
#
# COMPACT_ATOMS: atom_id res chain seq x y z
N MET A 1 47.20 -30.51 37.07
CA MET A 1 48.44 -31.29 36.90
C MET A 1 48.12 -32.54 36.11
N ILE A 2 48.88 -32.76 35.03
CA ILE A 2 49.06 -34.02 34.26
C ILE A 2 47.83 -34.44 33.42
N PHE A 3 47.70 -34.01 32.16
CA PHE A 3 48.33 -34.46 30.89
C PHE A 3 47.82 -35.79 30.31
N SER A 4 47.24 -35.62 29.11
CA SER A 4 47.36 -36.44 27.89
C SER A 4 46.80 -37.85 27.84
N ASN A 5 45.81 -38.04 26.96
CA ASN A 5 45.95 -39.06 25.92
C ASN A 5 45.35 -38.57 24.59
N ILE A 6 46.25 -38.26 23.65
CA ILE A 6 46.00 -37.89 22.26
C ILE A 6 46.10 -39.18 21.45
N GLY A 7 45.01 -39.58 20.80
CA GLY A 7 44.94 -40.76 19.96
C GLY A 7 44.47 -40.44 18.55
N ASN A 8 45.43 -40.14 17.67
CA ASN A 8 45.48 -40.46 16.24
C ASN A 8 44.18 -40.38 15.41
N LEU A 9 43.97 -39.26 14.71
CA LEU A 9 43.34 -39.28 13.39
C LEU A 9 44.31 -38.70 12.36
N LYS A 10 44.79 -39.58 11.48
CA LYS A 10 45.80 -39.30 10.46
C LYS A 10 45.23 -38.33 9.42
N ILE A 11 45.80 -37.14 9.38
CA ILE A 11 45.70 -36.18 8.28
C ILE A 11 46.60 -36.68 7.15
N THR A 12 46.03 -37.02 6.00
CA THR A 12 46.78 -37.19 4.75
C THR A 12 46.54 -35.97 3.86
N PRO A 13 47.53 -35.09 3.67
CA PRO A 13 47.53 -34.10 2.61
C PRO A 13 48.18 -34.70 1.36
N LYS A 14 47.59 -34.50 0.18
CA LYS A 14 48.28 -34.68 -1.10
C LYS A 14 48.34 -33.33 -1.83
N LEU A 15 49.53 -32.73 -1.83
CA LEU A 15 49.99 -31.71 -2.80
C LEU A 15 49.97 -32.33 -4.22
N VAL A 16 49.43 -31.70 -5.29
CA VAL A 16 49.96 -30.58 -6.15
C VAL A 16 51.32 -30.95 -6.78
N PRO A 17 51.70 -30.62 -8.06
CA PRO A 17 51.10 -29.76 -9.12
C PRO A 17 51.10 -30.37 -10.55
N LEU A 18 50.45 -29.73 -11.55
CA LEU A 18 51.03 -29.62 -12.90
C LEU A 18 50.45 -28.41 -13.67
N PHE A 19 51.27 -27.37 -13.76
CA PHE A 19 51.24 -26.30 -14.74
C PHE A 19 51.40 -26.86 -16.17
N LEU A 20 50.88 -26.11 -17.16
CA LEU A 20 51.26 -26.04 -18.59
C LEU A 20 50.17 -26.47 -19.58
N LEU A 21 49.41 -25.49 -20.06
CA LEU A 21 49.32 -25.20 -21.50
C LEU A 21 48.72 -23.81 -21.70
N LEU A 22 49.60 -22.82 -21.52
CA LEU A 22 49.47 -21.47 -22.04
C LEU A 22 49.88 -21.51 -23.52
N SER A 23 49.31 -20.60 -24.32
CA SER A 23 49.92 -19.96 -25.52
C SER A 23 49.77 -20.77 -26.83
N VAL A 24 49.50 -20.22 -28.04
CA VAL A 24 49.74 -18.91 -28.67
C VAL A 24 48.83 -18.77 -29.92
N VAL A 25 48.21 -17.59 -30.07
CA VAL A 25 48.14 -16.69 -31.26
C VAL A 25 48.31 -17.28 -32.68
N THR A 26 47.40 -16.92 -33.60
CA THR A 26 47.78 -16.27 -34.88
C THR A 26 46.64 -15.47 -35.50
N ILE A 27 46.88 -14.16 -35.56
CA ILE A 27 46.28 -13.17 -36.44
C ILE A 27 46.92 -13.30 -37.83
N ILE A 28 46.11 -13.47 -38.89
CA ILE A 28 46.37 -13.11 -40.30
C ILE A 28 44.96 -12.86 -40.88
N GLY A 29 44.53 -11.70 -41.38
CA GLY A 29 45.22 -10.67 -42.15
C GLY A 29 44.85 -10.82 -43.63
N CYS A 30 44.09 -9.87 -44.19
CA CYS A 30 44.06 -9.39 -45.59
C CYS A 30 42.71 -8.67 -45.84
N ILE A 31 42.67 -7.33 -45.76
CA ILE A 31 42.94 -6.34 -46.83
C ILE A 31 41.78 -6.23 -47.83
N GLY A 32 41.23 -5.02 -47.97
CA GLY A 32 40.27 -4.67 -49.02
C GLY A 32 39.63 -3.30 -48.83
N SER A 33 40.46 -2.25 -48.84
CA SER A 33 40.07 -0.84 -48.87
C SER A 33 39.34 -0.44 -50.17
N LEU A 34 38.31 0.39 -50.07
CA LEU A 34 38.09 1.49 -51.03
C LEU A 34 37.24 2.60 -50.40
N GLN A 35 37.90 3.74 -50.21
CA GLN A 35 37.31 5.06 -49.93
C GLN A 35 37.04 5.77 -51.27
N THR A 36 35.88 6.44 -51.41
CA THR A 36 35.72 7.82 -51.95
C THR A 36 34.22 8.23 -51.85
N THR A 37 33.79 9.17 -51.00
CA THR A 37 33.74 10.66 -51.16
C THR A 37 32.54 11.15 -52.02
N THR A 38 31.33 11.40 -51.45
CA THR A 38 30.68 12.71 -51.05
C THR A 38 29.60 13.20 -52.08
N PRO A 39 28.77 14.27 -51.86
CA PRO A 39 27.37 14.26 -51.36
C PRO A 39 26.26 14.98 -52.22
N GLN A 40 24.98 14.82 -51.78
CA GLN A 40 23.76 15.71 -51.89
C GLN A 40 22.99 15.87 -53.23
N PRO A 41 21.72 16.39 -53.25
CA PRO A 41 20.61 16.45 -52.24
C PRO A 41 19.17 16.14 -52.82
N GLU A 42 18.13 16.30 -51.97
CA GLU A 42 16.66 16.49 -52.24
C GLU A 42 15.80 15.28 -52.69
N THR A 43 14.54 15.01 -52.28
CA THR A 43 13.55 15.57 -51.33
C THR A 43 12.35 14.58 -51.28
N ASP A 44 11.56 14.65 -50.20
CA ASP A 44 10.17 14.19 -49.98
C ASP A 44 9.80 12.84 -49.30
N GLU A 45 9.19 13.07 -48.12
CA GLU A 45 8.00 12.45 -47.51
C GLU A 45 8.01 11.03 -46.88
N ALA A 46 7.71 11.08 -45.56
CA ALA A 46 6.89 10.16 -44.77
C ALA A 46 7.32 8.68 -44.72
N THR A 47 7.78 8.14 -43.59
CA THR A 47 7.01 8.06 -42.34
C THR A 47 7.99 7.69 -41.22
N SER A 48 8.10 8.58 -40.24
CA SER A 48 8.76 8.29 -38.96
C SER A 48 7.84 7.36 -38.16
N ALA A 49 8.19 6.08 -38.09
CA ALA A 49 7.77 5.21 -37.00
C ALA A 49 8.97 5.06 -36.06
N ALA A 50 9.32 6.15 -35.39
CA ALA A 50 10.05 6.05 -34.14
C ALA A 50 9.06 5.52 -33.10
N GLU A 51 9.03 4.20 -32.94
CA GLU A 51 8.48 3.57 -31.75
C GLU A 51 9.18 4.20 -30.54
N THR A 52 8.49 5.16 -29.93
CA THR A 52 8.87 5.68 -28.64
C THR A 52 8.52 4.57 -27.66
N GLU A 53 9.48 3.68 -27.39
CA GLU A 53 9.42 2.78 -26.26
C GLU A 53 9.35 3.63 -24.99
N THR A 54 8.13 4.02 -24.63
CA THR A 54 7.83 4.52 -23.29
C THR A 54 8.15 3.37 -22.35
N PRO A 55 9.00 3.56 -21.33
CA PRO A 55 9.22 2.53 -20.32
C PRO A 55 7.85 2.15 -19.78
N THR A 56 7.49 0.86 -19.87
CA THR A 56 6.21 0.39 -19.35
C THR A 56 6.20 0.71 -17.85
N ALA A 57 5.37 1.67 -17.43
CA ALA A 57 5.30 2.09 -16.03
C ALA A 57 4.95 0.88 -15.15
N LEU A 58 5.56 0.80 -13.95
CA LEU A 58 5.28 -0.30 -13.02
C LEU A 58 3.81 -0.29 -12.59
N ALA A 59 3.27 0.89 -12.35
CA ALA A 59 1.86 1.14 -12.12
C ALA A 59 1.53 2.60 -12.45
N GLU A 60 0.25 2.89 -12.69
CA GLU A 60 -0.28 4.22 -12.93
C GLU A 60 -1.21 4.62 -11.79
N LEU A 61 -1.18 5.89 -11.39
CA LEU A 61 -2.04 6.44 -10.35
C LEU A 61 -3.06 7.38 -10.96
N GLN A 62 -4.34 7.13 -10.70
CA GLN A 62 -5.42 8.02 -11.11
C GLN A 62 -6.19 8.49 -9.89
N LEU A 63 -6.09 9.79 -9.62
CA LEU A 63 -6.79 10.48 -8.55
C LEU A 63 -8.07 11.12 -9.13
N SER A 64 -9.18 10.97 -8.42
CA SER A 64 -10.45 11.57 -8.78
C SER A 64 -11.23 12.02 -7.55
N THR A 65 -12.29 12.77 -7.80
CA THR A 65 -13.26 13.23 -6.82
C THR A 65 -14.65 13.23 -7.48
N PRO A 66 -15.75 12.94 -6.77
CA PRO A 66 -17.08 12.80 -7.38
C PRO A 66 -17.59 14.06 -8.10
N LYS A 67 -17.19 15.23 -7.63
CA LYS A 67 -17.51 16.53 -8.24
C LYS A 67 -16.39 17.52 -7.99
N THR A 68 -16.45 18.68 -8.63
CA THR A 68 -15.41 19.71 -8.52
C THR A 68 -15.76 20.82 -7.53
N ASN A 69 -17.05 21.11 -7.29
CA ASN A 69 -17.49 22.20 -6.40
C ASN A 69 -18.11 21.66 -5.10
N TYR A 70 -17.65 22.19 -3.97
CA TYR A 70 -18.06 21.79 -2.62
C TYR A 70 -18.39 23.01 -1.77
N ALA A 71 -19.42 22.93 -0.93
CA ALA A 71 -19.65 23.98 0.06
C ALA A 71 -18.54 23.98 1.13
N THR A 72 -18.31 25.11 1.81
CA THR A 72 -17.21 25.28 2.79
C THR A 72 -17.13 24.15 3.83
N LYS A 73 -18.27 23.63 4.31
CA LYS A 73 -18.33 22.56 5.32
C LYS A 73 -18.65 21.17 4.76
N GLU A 74 -18.70 21.03 3.44
CA GLU A 74 -19.00 19.77 2.78
C GLU A 74 -17.76 18.86 2.75
N ALA A 75 -17.92 17.57 3.07
CA ALA A 75 -16.83 16.62 2.97
C ALA A 75 -16.36 16.47 1.51
N ILE A 76 -15.04 16.46 1.31
CA ILE A 76 -14.44 16.36 -0.03
C ILE A 76 -13.73 15.00 -0.12
N PRO A 77 -14.40 13.95 -0.63
CA PRO A 77 -13.81 12.63 -0.75
C PRO A 77 -12.84 12.58 -1.93
N LEU A 78 -11.74 11.84 -1.77
CA LEU A 78 -10.84 11.49 -2.86
C LEU A 78 -10.93 9.99 -3.15
N GLU A 79 -10.86 9.65 -4.42
CA GLU A 79 -10.77 8.26 -4.89
C GLU A 79 -9.45 8.09 -5.63
N LEU A 80 -8.73 7.02 -5.29
CA LEU A 80 -7.48 6.65 -5.92
C LEU A 80 -7.66 5.30 -6.60
N ASN A 81 -7.36 5.24 -7.89
CA ASN A 81 -7.21 4.00 -8.63
C ASN A 81 -5.72 3.78 -8.91
N ILE A 82 -5.20 2.63 -8.51
CA ILE A 82 -3.84 2.18 -8.82
C ILE A 82 -3.97 1.08 -9.87
N GLN A 83 -3.58 1.38 -11.10
CA GLN A 83 -3.58 0.41 -12.19
C GLN A 83 -2.19 -0.23 -12.28
N ASN A 84 -2.11 -1.54 -12.04
CA ASN A 84 -0.84 -2.24 -12.13
C ASN A 84 -0.43 -2.50 -13.58
N GLY A 85 0.89 -2.53 -13.81
CA GLY A 85 1.46 -2.88 -15.08
C GLY A 85 1.34 -4.36 -15.44
N LYS A 86 2.25 -4.84 -16.28
CA LYS A 86 2.20 -6.18 -16.90
C LYS A 86 2.62 -7.33 -15.98
N PHE A 87 3.13 -7.03 -14.79
CA PHE A 87 3.72 -8.01 -13.88
C PHE A 87 3.02 -7.97 -12.53
N ASP A 88 2.90 -9.13 -11.88
CA ASP A 88 2.53 -9.20 -10.48
C ASP A 88 3.62 -8.51 -9.64
N LEU A 89 3.21 -7.65 -8.71
CA LEU A 89 4.11 -6.92 -7.82
C LEU A 89 3.83 -7.28 -6.37
N LEU A 90 4.90 -7.55 -5.62
CA LEU A 90 4.86 -7.64 -4.17
C LEU A 90 5.21 -6.27 -3.58
N VAL A 91 4.22 -5.63 -2.97
CA VAL A 91 4.32 -4.24 -2.51
C VAL A 91 3.80 -4.12 -1.07
N PRO A 92 4.26 -3.14 -0.28
CA PRO A 92 3.71 -2.94 1.06
C PRO A 92 2.21 -2.67 1.02
N SER A 93 1.44 -3.40 1.83
CA SER A 93 -0.01 -3.21 1.95
C SER A 93 -0.35 -1.77 2.35
N PHE A 94 0.47 -1.14 3.20
CA PHE A 94 0.25 0.23 3.63
C PHE A 94 0.18 1.22 2.46
N SER A 95 0.97 1.02 1.40
CA SER A 95 1.09 1.95 0.27
C SER A 95 -0.03 1.82 -0.76
N VAL A 96 -0.68 0.66 -0.86
CA VAL A 96 -1.61 0.37 -1.97
C VAL A 96 -2.97 -0.15 -1.55
N ALA A 97 -3.13 -0.63 -0.32
CA ALA A 97 -4.36 -1.29 0.14
C ALA A 97 -5.00 -0.60 1.37
N THR A 98 -4.43 0.52 1.82
CA THR A 98 -4.90 1.23 3.02
C THR A 98 -4.91 2.74 2.83
N LYS A 99 -5.37 3.48 3.84
CA LYS A 99 -5.27 4.96 3.85
C LYS A 99 -3.82 5.48 3.80
N GLY A 100 -2.82 4.62 4.03
CA GLY A 100 -1.40 4.96 3.90
C GLY A 100 -1.01 5.41 2.48
N ALA A 101 -1.76 5.01 1.46
CA ALA A 101 -1.59 5.49 0.09
C ALA A 101 -1.76 7.02 -0.06
N PHE A 102 -2.51 7.66 0.85
CA PHE A 102 -2.79 9.11 0.82
C PHE A 102 -1.82 9.94 1.66
N THR A 103 -0.70 9.36 2.12
CA THR A 103 0.26 10.04 3.01
C THR A 103 1.01 11.20 2.36
N GLN A 104 1.17 11.18 1.03
CA GLN A 104 1.89 12.22 0.26
C GLN A 104 0.94 12.94 -0.71
N ILE A 105 -0.12 13.54 -0.17
CA ILE A 105 -0.96 14.47 -0.93
C ILE A 105 -0.29 15.86 -0.95
N THR A 106 -0.27 16.47 -2.13
CA THR A 106 0.06 17.89 -2.29
C THR A 106 -1.19 18.64 -2.70
N VAL A 107 -1.50 19.73 -2.00
CA VAL A 107 -2.59 20.64 -2.33
C VAL A 107 -1.98 21.99 -2.65
N ASN A 108 -2.24 22.53 -3.83
CA ASN A 108 -1.84 23.88 -4.21
C ASN A 108 -3.07 24.78 -4.35
N ASP A 109 -2.97 26.03 -3.91
CA ASP A 109 -4.00 27.04 -4.12
C ASP A 109 -4.02 27.55 -5.58
N ALA A 110 -4.92 28.48 -5.87
CA ALA A 110 -5.05 29.10 -7.19
C ALA A 110 -3.78 29.84 -7.67
N ASN A 111 -2.87 30.21 -6.76
CA ASN A 111 -1.60 30.85 -7.07
C ASN A 111 -0.46 29.82 -7.22
N GLY A 112 -0.74 28.51 -7.11
CA GLY A 112 0.26 27.45 -7.12
C GLY A 112 1.04 27.31 -5.82
N GLN A 113 0.61 27.95 -4.72
CA GLN A 113 1.26 27.83 -3.42
C GLN A 113 0.79 26.58 -2.69
N ILE A 114 1.74 25.84 -2.11
CA ILE A 114 1.43 24.62 -1.34
C ILE A 114 0.67 25.00 -0.07
N VAL A 115 -0.52 24.43 0.10
CA VAL A 115 -1.32 24.48 1.31
C VAL A 115 -0.84 23.40 2.27
N ASN A 116 -0.28 23.80 3.41
CA ASN A 116 0.20 22.84 4.40
C ASN A 116 -0.96 22.13 5.12
N PRO A 117 -0.83 20.83 5.41
CA PRO A 117 -1.83 20.10 6.20
C PRO A 117 -1.84 20.59 7.66
N LYS A 118 -3.03 20.63 8.27
CA LYS A 118 -3.23 20.86 9.72
C LYS A 118 -2.60 19.74 10.55
N HIS A 119 -2.70 18.51 10.07
CA HIS A 119 -2.07 17.32 10.64
C HIS A 119 -1.80 16.30 9.53
N PRO A 120 -0.73 15.50 9.64
CA PRO A 120 -0.36 14.54 8.60
C PRO A 120 -1.40 13.41 8.51
N ILE A 121 -1.61 12.90 7.29
CA ILE A 121 -2.26 11.62 7.08
C ILE A 121 -1.27 10.54 7.49
N THR A 122 -1.58 9.78 8.53
CA THR A 122 -0.71 8.72 9.05
C THR A 122 -1.40 7.36 9.04
N GLN A 123 -0.59 6.33 8.78
CA GLN A 123 -0.95 4.94 8.84
C GLN A 123 0.26 4.17 9.38
N GLU A 124 0.04 3.32 10.37
CA GLU A 124 1.10 2.44 10.83
C GLU A 124 1.42 1.39 9.77
N ASN A 125 2.71 1.14 9.57
CA ASN A 125 3.22 0.00 8.83
C ASN A 125 4.01 -0.88 9.82
N PRO A 126 3.31 -1.64 10.68
CA PRO A 126 3.95 -2.41 11.73
C PRO A 126 4.83 -3.51 11.12
N GLN A 127 5.94 -3.76 11.77
CA GLN A 127 6.82 -4.86 11.42
C GLN A 127 6.51 -6.06 12.30
N LYS A 128 6.62 -7.24 11.70
CA LYS A 128 6.38 -8.52 12.34
C LYS A 128 7.58 -9.44 12.13
N TYR A 129 7.90 -10.23 13.13
CA TYR A 129 8.86 -11.31 13.00
C TYR A 129 8.12 -12.61 12.66
N VAL A 130 8.40 -13.17 11.50
CA VAL A 130 7.77 -14.39 10.98
C VAL A 130 8.78 -15.52 10.95
N GLN A 131 8.37 -16.72 11.34
CA GLN A 131 9.22 -17.92 11.22
C GLN A 131 9.13 -18.49 9.81
N SER A 132 10.27 -18.63 9.13
CA SER A 132 10.39 -19.26 7.81
C SER A 132 11.66 -20.11 7.76
N ASP A 133 11.56 -21.37 7.33
CA ASP A 133 12.69 -22.30 7.21
C ASP A 133 13.58 -22.40 8.46
N GLY A 134 12.94 -22.43 9.63
CA GLY A 134 13.61 -22.52 10.93
C GLY A 134 14.34 -21.24 11.36
N LYS A 135 14.13 -20.12 10.64
CA LYS A 135 14.71 -18.81 10.94
C LYS A 135 13.61 -17.79 11.19
N THR A 136 13.89 -16.85 12.07
CA THR A 136 13.01 -15.70 12.31
C THR A 136 13.41 -14.55 11.39
N VAL A 137 12.47 -14.08 10.58
CA VAL A 137 12.65 -13.05 9.55
C VAL A 137 11.83 -11.82 9.91
N ARG A 138 12.42 -10.63 9.82
CA ARG A 138 11.72 -9.36 10.02
C ARG A 138 10.99 -8.98 8.72
N CYS A 139 9.69 -8.80 8.81
CA CYS A 139 8.80 -8.56 7.68
C CYS A 139 7.89 -7.35 7.93
N ILE A 140 7.28 -6.87 6.85
CA ILE A 140 6.13 -5.95 6.87
C ILE A 140 4.92 -6.62 6.21
N HIS A 141 3.72 -6.10 6.43
CA HIS A 141 2.54 -6.62 5.75
C HIS A 141 2.57 -6.28 4.25
N GLY A 142 2.44 -7.31 3.43
CA GLY A 142 2.50 -7.26 1.98
C GLY A 142 1.13 -7.27 1.33
N PHE A 143 1.14 -6.89 0.06
CA PHE A 143 0.02 -7.00 -0.84
C PHE A 143 0.54 -7.44 -2.20
N GLU A 144 -0.13 -8.42 -2.79
CA GLU A 144 0.18 -8.88 -4.14
C GLU A 144 -0.72 -8.13 -5.12
N LEU A 145 -0.14 -7.13 -5.78
CA LEU A 145 -0.84 -6.38 -6.82
C LEU A 145 -0.72 -7.17 -8.13
N LYS A 146 -1.84 -7.75 -8.58
CA LYS A 146 -1.87 -8.60 -9.77
C LYS A 146 -1.69 -7.82 -11.07
N ALA A 147 -1.05 -8.43 -12.06
CA ALA A 147 -0.82 -7.83 -13.37
C ALA A 147 -2.14 -7.31 -13.97
N SER A 148 -2.11 -6.06 -14.44
CA SER A 148 -3.26 -5.36 -15.03
C SER A 148 -4.49 -5.22 -14.12
N ALA A 149 -4.35 -5.53 -12.82
CA ALA A 149 -5.42 -5.32 -11.85
C ALA A 149 -5.48 -3.86 -11.42
N ASN A 150 -6.69 -3.44 -11.06
CA ASN A 150 -6.94 -2.13 -10.47
C ASN A 150 -7.17 -2.29 -8.97
N GLN A 151 -6.56 -1.41 -8.19
CA GLN A 151 -6.80 -1.30 -6.76
C GLN A 151 -7.41 0.07 -6.46
N GLU A 152 -8.63 0.06 -5.95
CA GLU A 152 -9.37 1.28 -5.60
C GLU A 152 -9.28 1.57 -4.10
N LEU A 153 -9.09 2.84 -3.77
CA LEU A 153 -8.99 3.33 -2.41
C LEU A 153 -9.76 4.64 -2.27
N LYS A 154 -10.31 4.90 -1.08
CA LYS A 154 -11.07 6.13 -0.80
C LYS A 154 -10.55 6.84 0.45
N LEU A 155 -10.30 8.14 0.32
CA LEU A 155 -10.15 9.06 1.44
C LEU A 155 -11.49 9.78 1.63
N LYS A 156 -12.16 9.55 2.75
CA LYS A 156 -13.53 10.05 2.96
C LYS A 156 -13.66 11.57 2.91
N ASP A 157 -12.65 12.29 3.38
CA ASP A 157 -12.69 13.75 3.49
C ASP A 157 -11.28 14.33 3.64
N ILE A 158 -10.80 15.06 2.64
CA ILE A 158 -9.51 15.76 2.68
C ILE A 158 -9.54 16.97 3.63
N GLN A 159 -10.72 17.57 3.90
CA GLN A 159 -10.85 18.74 4.78
C GLN A 159 -10.54 18.43 6.26
N ARG A 160 -10.54 17.14 6.62
CA ARG A 160 -10.02 16.68 7.91
C ARG A 160 -8.55 17.06 8.08
N TYR A 161 -7.77 16.96 7.00
CA TYR A 161 -6.32 17.13 7.03
C TYR A 161 -5.88 18.53 6.57
N TYR A 162 -6.64 19.20 5.71
CA TYR A 162 -6.30 20.53 5.17
C TYR A 162 -7.33 21.59 5.59
N LEU A 163 -6.89 22.84 5.74
CA LEU A 163 -7.80 23.98 5.91
C LEU A 163 -8.04 24.62 4.56
N LEU A 164 -9.09 24.20 3.86
CA LEU A 164 -9.42 24.77 2.56
C LEU A 164 -10.42 25.90 2.77
N GLN A 165 -9.96 27.13 2.55
CA GLN A 165 -10.83 28.30 2.53
C GLN A 165 -11.61 28.36 1.21
N PRO A 166 -12.64 29.19 1.07
CA PRO A 166 -13.27 29.41 -0.22
C PRO A 166 -12.24 29.78 -1.30
N GLY A 167 -12.25 29.05 -2.40
CA GLY A 167 -11.23 29.15 -3.45
C GLY A 167 -11.07 27.88 -4.27
N THR A 168 -10.21 27.94 -5.28
CA THR A 168 -9.88 26.80 -6.15
C THR A 168 -8.51 26.24 -5.81
N TYR A 169 -8.42 24.92 -5.78
CA TYR A 169 -7.25 24.14 -5.42
C TYR A 169 -6.96 23.08 -6.47
N THR A 170 -5.68 22.75 -6.60
CA THR A 170 -5.23 21.57 -7.33
C THR A 170 -4.69 20.54 -6.35
N VAL A 171 -5.07 19.27 -6.53
CA VAL A 171 -4.66 18.17 -5.67
C VAL A 171 -3.94 17.13 -6.50
N THR A 172 -2.75 16.75 -6.05
CA THR A 172 -1.95 15.65 -6.60
C THR A 172 -1.56 14.68 -5.50
N LEU A 173 -1.32 13.43 -5.88
CA LEU A 173 -0.85 12.39 -4.98
C LEU A 173 0.45 11.80 -5.52
N SER A 174 1.42 11.56 -4.63
CA SER A 174 2.60 10.77 -4.95
C SER A 174 2.69 9.52 -4.06
N ILE A 175 3.27 8.45 -4.58
CA ILE A 175 3.56 7.22 -3.82
C ILE A 175 4.98 6.78 -4.19
N GLU A 176 5.82 6.57 -3.18
CA GLU A 176 7.06 5.80 -3.36
C GLU A 176 6.72 4.31 -3.26
N LEU A 177 6.56 3.65 -4.42
CA LEU A 177 6.20 2.25 -4.50
C LEU A 177 7.45 1.39 -4.31
N GLU A 178 7.56 0.77 -3.13
CA GLU A 178 8.57 -0.25 -2.86
C GLU A 178 8.13 -1.59 -3.45
N VAL A 179 9.03 -2.28 -4.16
CA VAL A 179 8.79 -3.60 -4.75
C VAL A 179 9.72 -4.62 -4.12
N TYR A 180 9.18 -5.76 -3.72
CA TYR A 180 9.90 -6.85 -3.04
C TYR A 180 10.03 -8.08 -3.95
N THR A 181 11.09 -8.87 -3.76
CA THR A 181 11.33 -10.08 -4.56
C THR A 181 10.72 -11.34 -3.96
N GLU A 182 10.46 -11.33 -2.65
CA GLU A 182 10.04 -12.51 -1.90
C GLU A 182 8.87 -12.16 -0.99
N SER A 183 8.03 -13.15 -0.73
CA SER A 183 7.01 -13.09 0.31
C SER A 183 6.98 -14.37 1.13
N ILE A 184 6.52 -14.24 2.37
CA ILE A 184 6.25 -15.34 3.28
C ILE A 184 4.77 -15.33 3.56
N THR A 185 4.10 -16.44 3.31
CA THR A 185 2.74 -16.66 3.81
C THR A 185 2.83 -17.43 5.11
N GLU A 186 2.22 -16.92 6.17
CA GLU A 186 2.12 -17.70 7.40
C GLU A 186 1.13 -18.85 7.23
N GLU A 187 1.56 -20.03 7.64
CA GLU A 187 0.69 -21.19 7.70
C GLU A 187 -0.34 -21.03 8.82
N HIS A 188 -1.54 -21.59 8.61
CA HIS A 188 -2.60 -21.58 9.60
C HIS A 188 -2.08 -22.14 10.94
N PRO A 189 -2.35 -21.50 12.09
CA PRO A 189 -1.78 -21.89 13.38
C PRO A 189 -2.05 -23.36 13.72
N GLU A 190 -3.25 -23.88 13.44
CA GLU A 190 -3.59 -25.29 13.66
C GLU A 190 -2.76 -26.24 12.80
N ILE A 191 -2.49 -25.90 11.53
CA ILE A 191 -1.64 -26.73 10.66
C ILE A 191 -0.20 -26.74 11.21
N ARG A 192 0.28 -25.60 11.70
CA ARG A 192 1.61 -25.50 12.32
C ARG A 192 1.73 -26.39 13.56
N GLU A 193 0.72 -26.39 14.43
CA GLU A 193 0.68 -27.25 15.62
C GLU A 193 0.64 -28.74 15.24
N LEU A 194 -0.21 -29.12 14.28
CA LEU A 194 -0.28 -30.50 13.79
C LEU A 194 1.06 -30.98 13.22
N LYS A 195 1.79 -30.14 12.46
CA LYS A 195 3.13 -30.47 11.97
C LYS A 195 4.15 -30.65 13.09
N GLN A 196 4.07 -29.85 14.15
CA GLN A 196 4.95 -30.00 15.31
C GLN A 196 4.69 -31.33 16.05
N ASP A 197 3.42 -31.70 16.20
CA ASP A 197 3.04 -32.98 16.82
C ASP A 197 3.42 -34.17 15.94
N MET A 198 3.23 -34.08 14.61
CA MET A 198 3.74 -35.09 13.67
C MET A 198 5.25 -35.28 13.79
N ALA A 199 6.02 -34.19 13.88
CA ALA A 199 7.47 -34.26 14.07
C ALA A 199 7.84 -34.91 15.42
N ARG A 200 7.06 -34.65 16.48
CA ARG A 200 7.25 -35.30 17.78
C ARG A 200 7.00 -36.81 17.70
N ILE A 201 5.88 -37.22 17.09
CA ILE A 201 5.51 -38.63 16.91
C ILE A 201 6.52 -39.38 16.05
N GLN A 202 6.97 -38.77 14.95
CA GLN A 202 7.97 -39.36 14.06
C GLN A 202 9.24 -39.72 14.84
N ASN A 203 9.70 -38.80 15.69
CA ASN A 203 10.94 -38.91 16.46
C ASN A 203 10.80 -39.64 17.80
N ASP A 204 9.59 -40.06 18.21
CA ASP A 204 9.39 -40.79 19.46
C ASP A 204 9.88 -42.24 19.33
N PRO A 205 10.91 -42.66 20.10
CA PRO A 205 11.42 -44.03 20.05
C PRO A 205 10.49 -45.06 20.71
N ASN A 206 9.54 -44.62 21.54
CA ASN A 206 8.65 -45.50 22.31
C ASN A 206 7.37 -45.88 21.54
N LEU A 207 7.08 -45.19 20.43
CA LEU A 207 5.91 -45.46 19.61
C LEU A 207 6.19 -46.57 18.57
N GLN A 208 5.36 -47.62 18.60
CA GLN A 208 5.44 -48.71 17.63
C GLN A 208 4.98 -48.26 16.23
N GLY A 209 5.52 -48.91 15.20
CA GLY A 209 5.35 -48.51 13.79
C GLY A 209 3.89 -48.37 13.32
N ALA A 210 3.00 -49.29 13.71
CA ALA A 210 1.58 -49.23 13.31
C ALA A 210 0.85 -48.03 13.93
N ALA A 211 0.93 -47.87 15.26
CA ALA A 211 0.31 -46.74 15.97
C ALA A 211 0.91 -45.39 15.53
N LYS A 212 2.22 -45.37 15.23
CA LYS A 212 2.90 -44.20 14.68
C LYS A 212 2.32 -43.83 13.32
N GLN A 213 2.15 -44.82 12.43
CA GLN A 213 1.60 -44.60 11.09
C GLN A 213 0.15 -44.10 11.16
N ASP A 214 -0.70 -44.70 11.99
CA ASP A 214 -2.10 -44.30 12.14
C ASP A 214 -2.22 -42.85 12.63
N ALA A 215 -1.44 -42.47 13.65
CA ALA A 215 -1.44 -41.10 14.16
C ALA A 215 -0.94 -40.07 13.13
N LEU A 216 0.11 -40.40 12.38
CA LEU A 216 0.60 -39.54 11.31
C LEU A 216 -0.42 -39.38 10.18
N SER A 217 -1.09 -40.47 9.78
CA SER A 217 -2.15 -40.43 8.77
C SER A 217 -3.35 -39.59 9.24
N TYR A 218 -3.77 -39.73 10.50
CA TYR A 218 -4.82 -38.90 11.08
C TYR A 218 -4.48 -37.40 11.01
N TYR A 219 -3.27 -37.00 11.43
CA TYR A 219 -2.86 -35.60 11.36
C TYR A 219 -2.73 -35.09 9.92
N GLN A 220 -2.29 -35.91 8.97
CA GLN A 220 -2.27 -35.54 7.55
C GLN A 220 -3.68 -35.26 7.01
N GLU A 221 -4.68 -36.08 7.39
CA GLU A 221 -6.07 -35.85 7.00
C GLU A 221 -6.63 -34.57 7.62
N GLN A 222 -6.33 -34.29 8.88
CA GLN A 222 -6.75 -33.05 9.55
C GLN A 222 -6.11 -31.82 8.89
N ILE A 223 -4.82 -31.88 8.54
CA ILE A 223 -4.16 -30.80 7.78
C ILE A 223 -4.88 -30.57 6.44
N LYS A 224 -5.17 -31.64 5.68
CA LYS A 224 -5.90 -31.53 4.42
C LYS A 224 -7.29 -30.90 4.60
N PHE A 225 -8.02 -31.31 5.64
CA PHE A 225 -9.34 -30.75 5.95
C PHE A 225 -9.27 -29.26 6.24
N ILE A 226 -8.30 -28.82 7.04
CA ILE A 226 -8.10 -27.39 7.34
C ILE A 226 -7.70 -26.64 6.07
N GLN A 227 -6.78 -27.19 5.26
CA GLN A 227 -6.38 -26.57 4.00
C GLN A 227 -7.56 -26.38 3.04
N GLU A 228 -8.42 -27.39 2.91
CA GLU A 228 -9.62 -27.32 2.06
C GLU A 228 -10.64 -26.31 2.61
N ARG A 229 -10.86 -26.32 3.93
CA ARG A 229 -11.76 -25.38 4.61
C ARG A 229 -11.35 -23.92 4.42
N HIS A 230 -10.05 -23.66 4.35
CA HIS A 230 -9.48 -22.31 4.26
C HIS A 230 -8.86 -22.00 2.89
N LYS A 231 -9.18 -22.77 1.84
CA LYS A 231 -8.57 -22.60 0.52
C LYS A 231 -8.84 -21.23 -0.11
N ASP A 232 -10.02 -20.68 0.16
CA ASP A 232 -10.49 -19.40 -0.38
C ASP A 232 -10.25 -18.23 0.59
N ALA A 233 -9.66 -18.50 1.77
CA ALA A 233 -9.32 -17.44 2.71
C ALA A 233 -8.19 -16.59 2.13
N VAL A 234 -8.33 -15.26 2.23
CA VAL A 234 -7.25 -14.33 1.88
C VAL A 234 -6.08 -14.61 2.81
N LYS A 235 -4.96 -15.00 2.23
CA LYS A 235 -3.72 -15.31 2.96
C LYS A 235 -3.02 -14.01 3.29
N ASP A 236 -2.62 -13.87 4.55
CA ASP A 236 -1.73 -12.77 4.94
C ASP A 236 -0.36 -12.97 4.28
N ILE A 237 0.06 -11.98 3.51
CA ILE A 237 1.35 -11.95 2.82
C ILE A 237 2.29 -11.08 3.66
N TYR A 238 3.48 -11.58 3.95
CA TYR A 238 4.51 -10.83 4.67
C TYR A 238 5.74 -10.66 3.78
N LEU A 239 6.27 -9.44 3.69
CA LEU A 239 7.42 -9.12 2.86
C LEU A 239 8.67 -9.01 3.73
N PRO A 240 9.68 -9.87 3.56
CA PRO A 240 10.97 -9.73 4.24
C PRO A 240 11.57 -8.35 3.95
N VAL A 241 11.98 -7.62 4.98
CA VAL A 241 12.57 -6.27 4.79
C VAL A 241 13.84 -6.34 3.91
N LYS A 242 14.56 -7.46 3.97
CA LYS A 242 15.79 -7.70 3.18
C LYS A 242 15.53 -8.05 1.71
N SER A 243 14.29 -8.36 1.32
CA SER A 243 13.94 -8.70 -0.08
C SER A 243 13.49 -7.48 -0.89
N LEU A 244 13.68 -6.26 -0.38
CA LEU A 244 13.43 -5.03 -1.13
C LEU A 244 14.27 -5.03 -2.42
N ARG A 245 13.58 -5.05 -3.55
CA ARG A 245 14.19 -5.03 -4.89
C ARG A 245 14.57 -3.62 -5.31
N GLY A 246 13.69 -2.66 -5.03
CA GLY A 246 13.81 -1.29 -5.51
C GLY A 246 12.57 -0.47 -5.21
N LYS A 247 12.62 0.79 -5.63
CA LYS A 247 11.56 1.78 -5.42
C LYS A 247 11.24 2.53 -6.71
N ALA A 248 10.00 2.93 -6.88
CA ALA A 248 9.58 3.79 -7.97
C ALA A 248 8.69 4.92 -7.45
N SER A 249 8.99 6.14 -7.86
CA SER A 249 8.14 7.30 -7.55
C SER A 249 7.02 7.40 -8.56
N LEU A 250 5.80 7.21 -8.09
CA LEU A 250 4.59 7.35 -8.88
C LEU A 250 3.91 8.66 -8.49
N THR A 251 3.38 9.38 -9.48
CA THR A 251 2.60 10.60 -9.25
C THR A 251 1.32 10.52 -10.05
N SER A 252 0.19 10.87 -9.43
CA SER A 252 -1.11 10.86 -10.06
C SER A 252 -1.28 12.01 -11.06
N ASN A 253 -2.37 11.96 -11.82
CA ASN A 253 -2.92 13.17 -12.41
C ASN A 253 -3.24 14.22 -11.33
N SER A 254 -3.36 15.48 -11.77
CA SER A 254 -3.88 16.57 -10.95
C SER A 254 -5.40 16.65 -11.09
N ILE A 255 -6.10 16.93 -9.98
CA ILE A 255 -7.53 17.22 -9.97
C ILE A 255 -7.79 18.63 -9.45
N THR A 256 -8.87 19.25 -9.91
CA THR A 256 -9.31 20.57 -9.44
C THR A 256 -10.47 20.44 -8.47
N VAL A 257 -10.37 21.12 -7.34
CA VAL A 257 -11.40 21.19 -6.30
C VAL A 257 -11.66 22.66 -5.98
N THR A 258 -12.92 23.07 -5.98
CA THR A 258 -13.36 24.42 -5.63
C THR A 258 -14.22 24.35 -4.37
N VAL A 259 -13.86 25.16 -3.38
CA VAL A 259 -14.65 25.39 -2.17
C VAL A 259 -15.43 26.68 -2.36
N GLU A 260 -16.75 26.58 -2.36
CA GLU A 260 -17.65 27.72 -2.51
C GLU A 260 -17.76 28.50 -1.19
N PRO A 261 -17.89 29.85 -1.26
CA PRO A 261 -18.17 30.67 -0.09
C PRO A 261 -19.54 30.29 0.50
N GLU A 262 -19.68 30.42 1.81
CA GLU A 262 -20.99 30.27 2.46
C GLU A 262 -21.97 31.27 1.83
N THR A 263 -23.00 30.75 1.17
CA THR A 263 -24.12 31.57 0.72
C THR A 263 -24.98 31.87 1.93
N GLU A 264 -24.87 33.08 2.48
CA GLU A 264 -25.88 33.56 3.43
C GLU A 264 -27.25 33.59 2.71
N PRO A 265 -28.32 33.08 3.33
CA PRO A 265 -29.65 33.23 2.76
C PRO A 265 -29.98 34.73 2.67
N PRO A 266 -30.69 35.18 1.61
CA PRO A 266 -30.99 36.60 1.45
C PRO A 266 -31.79 37.09 2.66
N THR A 267 -31.20 38.04 3.40
CA THR A 267 -31.84 38.73 4.52
C THR A 267 -33.13 39.36 4.03
N GLY A 268 -34.25 38.75 4.41
CA GLY A 268 -35.59 39.21 4.09
C GLY A 268 -35.78 40.67 4.49
N GLN A 269 -36.37 41.41 3.58
CA GLN A 269 -36.78 42.81 3.67
C GLN A 269 -37.27 43.21 5.06
N ILE A 270 -36.71 44.31 5.57
CA ILE A 270 -37.26 45.07 6.70
C ILE A 270 -38.67 45.53 6.29
N GLN A 271 -39.71 44.85 6.79
CA GLN A 271 -41.05 45.41 6.76
C GLN A 271 -41.12 46.55 7.79
N HIS A 272 -41.08 47.78 7.31
CA HIS A 272 -41.55 48.94 8.06
C HIS A 272 -43.03 48.73 8.43
N LYS A 273 -43.29 48.35 9.68
CA LYS A 273 -44.64 48.44 10.25
C LYS A 273 -44.78 49.78 10.97
N ALA A 274 -45.62 50.65 10.42
CA ALA A 274 -46.01 51.93 11.02
C ALA A 274 -46.72 51.73 12.37
N PRO A 275 -46.63 52.70 13.30
CA PRO A 275 -47.20 52.59 14.63
C PRO A 275 -48.72 52.89 14.58
N SER A 276 -49.54 52.00 15.14
CA SER A 276 -50.93 52.31 15.48
C SER A 276 -51.03 52.53 16.99
N GLN A 277 -51.54 53.69 17.37
CA GLN A 277 -51.86 54.07 18.73
C GLN A 277 -53.22 53.50 19.19
N ILE A 278 -53.44 53.52 20.52
CA ILE A 278 -54.74 53.52 21.24
C ILE A 278 -55.37 52.11 21.38
N ASN A 279 -55.74 51.54 22.55
CA ASN A 279 -56.31 52.11 23.77
C ASN A 279 -56.06 51.23 25.02
N THR A 280 -56.02 51.90 26.17
CA THR A 280 -56.09 51.36 27.54
C THR A 280 -57.46 50.76 27.84
N ILE A 281 -57.50 49.55 28.43
CA ILE A 281 -58.55 49.13 29.39
C ILE A 281 -57.89 48.29 30.49
N GLU A 282 -57.99 48.76 31.73
CA GLU A 282 -57.67 48.02 32.95
C GLU A 282 -58.68 46.89 33.21
N SER A 283 -58.20 45.74 33.71
CA SER A 283 -58.88 45.00 34.78
C SER A 283 -57.96 43.93 35.37
N ARG A 284 -57.70 44.10 36.67
CA ARG A 284 -57.48 43.07 37.73
C ARG A 284 -58.12 41.70 37.40
N ASP A 285 -57.64 40.53 37.83
CA ASP A 285 -57.14 40.13 39.15
C ASP A 285 -56.40 38.76 39.10
N ASN A 286 -55.55 38.54 40.11
CA ASN A 286 -55.22 37.30 40.83
C ASN A 286 -54.56 36.04 40.18
N ALA A 287 -53.43 35.70 40.81
CA ALA A 287 -53.10 34.41 41.45
C ALA A 287 -52.34 33.31 40.69
N ASP A 288 -51.31 32.84 41.40
CA ASP A 288 -50.67 31.52 41.43
C ASP A 288 -49.68 31.07 40.33
N ARG A 289 -48.39 31.25 40.69
CA ARG A 289 -47.31 30.24 40.54
C ARG A 289 -47.67 28.96 41.33
N PRO A 290 -47.05 27.77 41.10
CA PRO A 290 -45.65 27.61 40.66
C PRO A 290 -45.29 26.41 39.74
N SER A 291 -44.06 26.50 39.26
CA SER A 291 -43.05 25.47 38.96
C SER A 291 -43.47 24.00 38.73
N GLY A 292 -43.03 23.46 37.59
CA GLY A 292 -42.78 22.03 37.40
C GLY A 292 -41.59 21.82 36.47
N ARG A 293 -40.42 21.52 37.05
CA ARG A 293 -39.24 20.95 36.38
C ARG A 293 -39.54 19.49 36.02
N PHE A 294 -39.21 19.06 34.81
CA PHE A 294 -38.98 17.64 34.44
C PHE A 294 -37.85 17.62 33.40
N THR A 295 -36.60 17.40 33.83
CA THR A 295 -35.83 16.13 33.82
C THR A 295 -35.54 15.55 32.44
N GLU A 296 -34.24 15.60 32.12
CA GLU A 296 -33.50 14.83 31.13
C GLU A 296 -33.76 13.32 31.27
N ILE A 297 -33.81 12.62 30.13
CA ILE A 297 -33.49 11.19 30.06
C ILE A 297 -32.49 10.99 28.92
N LEU A 298 -31.26 10.65 29.31
CA LEU A 298 -30.21 10.07 28.49
C LEU A 298 -30.61 8.63 28.12
N TYR A 299 -30.54 8.27 26.84
CA TYR A 299 -30.44 6.88 26.41
C TYR A 299 -29.10 6.67 25.72
N HIS A 300 -28.26 5.83 26.34
CA HIS A 300 -27.14 5.17 25.70
C HIS A 300 -27.64 3.92 24.97
N PHE A 301 -27.24 3.80 23.70
CA PHE A 301 -26.88 2.55 23.04
C PHE A 301 -25.57 2.78 22.29
#